data_AF-A0A4R5Q5E6-F1
#
_entry.id   AF-A0A4R5Q5E6-F1
#
_cell.length_a   1.000
_cell.length_b   1.000
_cell.length_c   1.000
_cell.angle_alpha   90.00
_cell.angle_beta   90.00
_cell.angle_gamma   90.00
#
_symmetry.space_group_name_H-M   'P 1'
#
loop_
_entity.id
_entity.type
_entity.pdbx_description
1 polymer ?
#
loop_
_entity_poly.entity_id
_entity_poly.type
_entity_poly.pdbx_seq_one_letter_code
_entity_poly.pdbx_strand_id
1 'polypeptide(L)' 'MNDVFAKSGRVRADGRHVHDVNLIEVKRPEESKGPWDLYRIIATIPGEQAFRPLHEGGCPLVRQ' A
#
# COMPACT_ATOMS: atom_id res chain seq x y z
N MET A 1 -5.25 -9.00 7.83
CA MET A 1 -5.74 -9.40 6.49
C MET A 1 -4.56 -9.81 5.65
N ASN A 2 -4.72 -10.84 4.82
CA ASN A 2 -3.70 -11.31 3.92
C ASN A 2 -4.35 -11.55 2.55
N ASP A 3 -4.08 -10.64 1.61
CA ASP A 3 -4.64 -10.67 0.25
C ASP A 3 -3.59 -10.25 -0.80
N VAL A 4 -4.01 -10.14 -2.05
CA VAL A 4 -3.15 -9.84 -3.20
C VAL A 4 -2.46 -8.47 -3.09
N PHE A 5 -3.08 -7.51 -2.40
CA PHE A 5 -2.57 -6.14 -2.23
C PHE A 5 -1.93 -5.92 -0.85
N ALA A 6 -2.39 -6.64 0.17
CA ALA A 6 -1.97 -6.45 1.54
C ALA A 6 -1.50 -7.75 2.18
N LYS A 7 -0.18 -7.99 2.13
CA LYS A 7 0.45 -8.99 3.00
C LYS A 7 0.51 -8.39 4.41
N SER A 8 -0.28 -8.92 5.34
CA SER A 8 -0.37 -8.45 6.73
C SER A 8 -1.03 -7.07 6.94
N GLY A 9 -2.01 -6.71 6.11
CA GLY A 9 -2.78 -5.49 6.31
C GLY A 9 -3.66 -5.50 7.57
N ARG A 10 -3.92 -4.35 8.16
CA ARG A 10 -4.80 -4.18 9.34
C ARG A 10 -5.73 -2.98 9.19
N VAL A 11 -6.96 -3.08 9.70
CA VAL A 11 -7.82 -1.90 9.84
C VAL A 11 -7.44 -1.19 11.13
N ARG A 12 -7.04 0.08 11.03
CA ARG A 12 -6.69 0.95 12.15
C ARG A 12 -7.96 1.57 12.76
N ALA A 13 -7.86 2.13 13.97
CA ALA A 13 -9.00 2.69 14.71
C ALA A 13 -9.78 3.81 13.98
N ASP A 14 -9.15 4.49 13.02
CA ASP A 14 -9.80 5.45 12.12
C ASP A 14 -10.54 4.80 10.93
N GLY A 15 -10.64 3.46 10.90
CA GLY A 15 -11.21 2.69 9.79
C GLY A 15 -10.27 2.55 8.58
N ARG A 16 -9.05 3.08 8.64
CA ARG A 16 -8.10 3.01 7.52
C ARG A 16 -7.47 1.61 7.43
N HIS A 17 -7.51 1.00 6.25
CA HIS A 17 -6.73 -0.20 5.97
C HIS A 17 -5.25 0.17 5.74
N VAL A 18 -4.40 -0.11 6.72
CA VAL A 18 -2.95 0.12 6.68
C VAL A 18 -2.27 -1.18 6.25
N HIS A 19 -1.43 -1.10 5.22
CA HIS A 19 -0.68 -2.22 4.64
C HIS A 19 0.57 -1.69 3.94
N ASP A 20 1.50 -2.56 3.56
CA ASP A 20 2.67 -2.13 2.79
C ASP A 20 2.27 -1.70 1.37
N VAL A 21 2.93 -0.69 0.83
CA VAL A 21 2.63 -0.12 -0.49
C VAL A 21 3.83 -0.32 -1.41
N ASN A 22 3.60 -0.78 -2.64
CA ASN A 22 4.67 -0.95 -3.62
C ASN A 22 4.80 0.27 -4.52
N LEU A 23 6.02 0.81 -4.62
CA LEU A 23 6.40 1.73 -5.69
C LEU A 23 6.68 0.90 -6.95
N ILE A 24 5.96 1.20 -8.02
CA ILE A 24 6.04 0.46 -9.28
C ILE A 24 6.48 1.36 -10.43
N GLU A 25 7.22 0.79 -11.37
CA GLU A 25 7.61 1.43 -12.62
C GLU A 25 7.03 0.63 -13.79
N VAL A 26 6.49 1.34 -14.79
CA VAL A 26 6.01 0.73 -16.03
C VAL A 26 7.20 0.21 -16.83
N LYS A 27 7.14 -1.07 -17.21
CA LYS A 27 8.17 -1.71 -18.04
C LYS A 27 8.23 -1.07 -19.43
N ARG A 28 9.42 -1.07 -20.02
CA ARG A 28 9.56 -0.78 -21.46
C ARG A 28 8.93 -1.89 -22.29
N PRO A 29 8.46 -1.63 -23.53
CA PRO A 29 7.85 -2.64 -24.38
C PRO A 29 8.73 -3.90 -24.57
N GLU A 30 10.05 -3.72 -24.69
CA GLU A 30 11.01 -4.81 -24.91
C GLU A 30 11.21 -5.70 -23.66
N GLU A 31 10.77 -5.23 -22.49
CA GLU A 31 10.91 -5.95 -21.21
C GLU A 31 9.66 -6.75 -20.83
N SER A 32 8.54 -6.52 -21.52
CA SER A 32 7.28 -7.21 -21.26
C SER A 32 7.28 -8.60 -21.89
N LYS A 33 7.06 -9.64 -21.09
CA LYS A 33 7.11 -11.04 -21.53
C LYS A 33 5.77 -11.60 -21.98
N GLY A 34 4.72 -10.79 -21.98
CA GLY A 34 3.38 -11.21 -22.35
C GLY A 34 2.29 -10.37 -21.69
N PRO A 35 1.02 -10.74 -21.90
CA PRO A 35 -0.11 -10.04 -21.29
C PRO A 35 0.06 -9.89 -19.78
N TRP A 36 -0.26 -8.70 -19.27
CA TRP A 36 -0.22 -8.34 -17.85
C TRP A 36 1.17 -8.20 -17.22
N ASP A 37 2.25 -8.44 -17.97
CA ASP A 37 3.62 -8.18 -17.52
C ASP A 37 4.02 -6.70 -17.71
N LEU A 38 3.38 -5.83 -16.93
CA LEU A 38 3.40 -4.37 -17.16
C LEU A 38 4.32 -3.60 -16.23
N TYR A 39 4.60 -4.14 -15.04
CA TYR A 39 5.26 -3.38 -13.97
C TYR A 39 6.46 -4.11 -13.41
N ARG A 40 7.43 -3.35 -12.90
CA ARG A 40 8.44 -3.82 -11.97
C ARG A 40 8.24 -3.16 -10.61
N ILE A 41 8.49 -3.88 -9.53
CA ILE A 41 8.49 -3.31 -8.18
C ILE A 41 9.86 -2.67 -7.94
N ILE A 42 9.87 -1.38 -7.63
CA ILE A 42 11.08 -0.61 -7.32
C ILE A 42 11.36 -0.64 -5.83
N ALA A 43 10.32 -0.53 -5.00
CA ALA A 43 10.43 -0.59 -3.55
C ALA A 43 9.11 -1.05 -2.91
N THR A 44 9.23 -1.62 -1.71
CA THR A 44 8.10 -1.89 -0.82
C THR A 44 8.22 -0.94 0.37
N ILE A 45 7.23 -0.06 0.53
CA ILE A 45 7.18 0.95 1.58
C ILE A 45 6.34 0.40 2.73
N PRO A 46 6.89 0.30 3.96
CA PRO A 46 6.15 -0.19 5.11
C PRO A 46 4.89 0.64 5.37
N GLY A 47 3.77 0.00 5.73
CA GLY A 47 2.49 0.69 5.96
C GLY A 47 2.55 1.81 7.00
N GLU A 48 3.38 1.68 8.04
CA GLU A 48 3.57 2.73 9.05
C GLU A 48 4.27 3.98 8.49
N GLN A 49 4.98 3.87 7.37
CA GLN A 49 5.64 4.98 6.67
C GLN A 49 4.79 5.49 5.49
N ALA A 50 4.04 4.60 4.83
CA ALA A 50 3.23 4.92 3.66
C ALA A 50 1.95 5.69 4.01
N PHE A 51 1.42 5.50 5.23
CA PHE A 51 0.18 6.13 5.66
C PHE A 51 0.45 7.21 6.69
N ARG A 52 -0.34 8.30 6.64
CA ARG A 52 -0.26 9.37 7.64
C ARG A 52 -0.42 8.81 9.07
N PRO A 53 0.37 9.29 10.04
CA PRO A 53 0.19 8.94 11.45
C PRO A 53 -1.25 9.18 11.92
N LEU A 54 -1.74 8.30 12.80
CA LEU A 54 -3.13 8.35 13.28
C LEU A 54 -3.48 9.70 13.92
N HIS A 55 -2.55 10.27 14.69
CA HIS A 55 -2.75 11.53 15.41
C HIS A 55 -2.89 12.75 14.48
N GLU A 56 -2.36 12.67 13.25
CA GLU A 56 -2.48 13.71 12.22
C GLU A 56 -3.69 13.48 11.28
N GLY A 57 -4.43 12.39 11.47
CA GLY A 57 -5.57 12.02 10.63
C GLY A 57 -6.85 12.80 10.94
N GLY A 58 -6.96 13.39 12.13
CA GLY A 58 -8.10 14.24 12.52
C GLY A 58 -9.45 13.52 12.62
N CYS A 59 -9.48 12.18 12.61
CA CYS A 59 -10.73 11.41 12.66
C CYS A 59 -11.46 11.62 14.01
N PRO A 60 -12.68 12.19 14.03
CA PRO A 60 -13.40 12.46 15.27
C PRO A 60 -13.74 11.20 16.07
N LEU A 61 -13.89 10.06 15.39
CA LEU A 61 -14.26 8.78 16.00
C LEU A 61 -13.11 8.13 16.79
N VAL A 62 -11.87 8.61 16.62
CA VAL A 62 -10.69 8.08 17.33
C VAL A 62 -10.44 8.80 18.65
N ARG A 63 -11.06 9.96 18.88
CA ARG A 63 -10.91 10.78 20.09
C ARG A 63 -11.98 10.54 21.16
N GLN A 64 -12.81 9.50 20.99
CA GLN A 64 -13.90 9.19 21.92
C GLN A 64 -13.43 8.32 23.08
#